data_AF-A0A903TK71-F1
#
_entry.id   AF-A0A903TK71-F1
#
_cell.length_a   1.000
_cell.length_b   1.000
_cell.length_c   1.000
_cell.angle_alpha   90.00
_cell.angle_beta   90.00
_cell.angle_gamma   90.00
#
_symmetry.space_group_name_H-M   'P 1'
#
loop_
_entity.id
_entity.type
_entity.pdbx_description
1 polymer ?
#
loop_
_entity_poly.entity_id
_entity_poly.type
_entity_poly.pdbx_seq_one_letter_code
_entity_poly.pdbx_strand_id
1 'polypeptide(L)'
;MTPQLQLNLFLYVAFLLLSKSLGENTTTITTSTVQSSPETTQPTTVQQLQSTTRQMQLASTSIQPPDSISTSTLTSSTGTTSISTTVTASEQTTMPTLPPTYISNYSTIPQMPSLSPSSMTTKQDMLDPIAVEPIEIGPGGPDQKESLAIQKAIDWLREKRLPDYSWGNDTHMVILAKELSGPRDPADNDNHLQEISDLENMLSVKQMEIEVLTMVDRHHTMPKPVNTDRIAKYILAMGALCKDARHFYGHDLVAILEHHEHEEGQEYEFALTALAVCSSATHVRKRQIRRLLDIASGEVNDVDTIAMVLLALRCIVTDHRHRHLQHFIRRPARGLASLQGPQGSFGSLRSTALAMQALQDLEPDPAGKWNRSAASEWMLSKQRLDGGWTEEPLQDGQDATIGVGLTADITLALGWKGLGAVRALQCDHVIRDNSNDNYYENGDQKLAAPVGLTSSVEEAEPKNVSYTYTLWVDTNVTQEYSLDLTSPKNTTFFQAMKQAKEIDPKFEFEAREWPNGHYVHTLAEMKEEPKSYHYWLLYRLPEKPDTKNPPGNQLIAPLGVDELLVEDGEHYLYWYKKL
;
A
#
# COMPACT_ATOMS: atom_id res chain seq x y z
N MET A 1 33.23 -60.86 -14.08
CA MET A 1 33.35 -59.80 -15.09
C MET A 1 34.77 -59.27 -15.04
N THR A 2 35.46 -59.19 -16.18
CA THR A 2 36.88 -58.83 -16.23
C THR A 2 37.09 -57.33 -15.92
N PRO A 3 38.23 -56.95 -15.33
CA PRO A 3 38.53 -55.55 -14.93
C PRO A 3 38.50 -54.56 -16.12
N GLN A 4 38.63 -55.09 -17.34
CA GLN A 4 38.56 -54.33 -18.59
C GLN A 4 37.14 -53.86 -18.94
N LEU A 5 36.10 -54.55 -18.47
CA LEU A 5 34.71 -54.18 -18.71
C LEU A 5 34.24 -53.05 -17.77
N GLN A 6 34.78 -52.99 -16.55
CA GLN A 6 34.48 -51.90 -15.61
C GLN A 6 35.14 -50.59 -16.03
N LEU A 7 36.36 -50.62 -16.56
CA LEU A 7 37.06 -49.42 -17.05
C LEU A 7 36.35 -48.81 -18.27
N ASN A 8 35.86 -49.63 -19.19
CA ASN A 8 35.11 -49.16 -20.37
C ASN A 8 33.75 -48.56 -19.99
N LEU A 9 33.05 -49.13 -18.99
CA LEU A 9 31.78 -48.58 -18.52
C LEU A 9 31.98 -47.24 -17.79
N PHE A 10 33.07 -47.11 -17.02
CA PHE A 10 33.40 -45.87 -16.32
C PHE A 10 33.80 -44.74 -17.28
N LEU A 11 34.59 -45.04 -18.32
CA LEU A 11 34.96 -44.09 -19.37
C LEU A 11 33.74 -43.63 -20.19
N TYR A 12 32.79 -44.53 -20.47
CA TYR A 12 31.59 -44.20 -21.21
C TYR A 12 30.64 -43.27 -20.43
N VAL A 13 30.48 -43.50 -19.12
CA VAL A 13 29.68 -42.64 -18.24
C VAL A 13 30.35 -41.28 -18.04
N ALA A 14 31.68 -41.23 -17.91
CA ALA A 14 32.42 -39.97 -17.85
C ALA A 14 32.31 -39.15 -19.15
N PHE A 15 32.35 -39.78 -20.32
CA PHE A 15 32.22 -39.10 -21.61
C PHE A 15 30.80 -38.54 -21.84
N LEU A 16 29.77 -39.22 -21.35
CA LEU A 16 28.37 -38.74 -21.38
C LEU A 16 28.11 -37.58 -20.40
N LEU A 17 28.84 -37.53 -19.28
CA LEU A 17 28.76 -36.42 -18.32
C LEU A 17 29.54 -35.18 -18.81
N LEU A 18 30.67 -35.36 -19.50
CA LEU A 18 31.43 -34.24 -20.08
C LEU A 18 30.76 -33.63 -21.32
N SER A 19 30.09 -34.42 -22.16
CA SER A 19 29.38 -33.92 -23.36
C SER A 19 28.09 -33.15 -23.06
N LYS A 20 27.52 -33.29 -21.86
CA LYS A 20 26.39 -32.45 -21.39
C LYS A 20 26.83 -31.14 -20.72
N SER A 21 28.12 -30.97 -20.42
CA SER A 21 28.67 -29.84 -19.67
C SER A 21 29.33 -28.78 -20.55
N LEU A 22 29.71 -29.10 -21.80
CA LEU A 22 30.37 -28.17 -22.72
C LEU A 22 29.62 -28.03 -24.05
N GLY A 23 28.97 -26.87 -24.22
CA GLY A 23 28.68 -26.25 -25.53
C GLY A 23 27.21 -26.31 -25.97
N GLU A 24 26.57 -25.25 -26.49
CA GLU A 24 27.09 -24.00 -27.07
C GLU A 24 26.03 -22.87 -27.08
N ASN A 25 26.36 -21.72 -26.47
CA ASN A 25 26.23 -20.41 -27.12
C ASN A 25 27.61 -20.21 -27.81
N THR A 26 27.80 -19.69 -29.02
CA THR A 26 27.33 -18.39 -29.54
C THR A 26 27.69 -18.27 -31.04
N THR A 27 26.76 -17.70 -31.82
CA THR A 27 26.91 -16.80 -32.99
C THR A 27 27.79 -17.14 -34.20
N THR A 28 27.19 -17.09 -35.39
CA THR A 28 27.79 -16.34 -36.52
C THR A 28 26.74 -15.74 -37.44
N ILE A 29 26.96 -14.46 -37.74
CA ILE A 29 26.25 -13.56 -38.64
C ILE A 29 26.44 -14.03 -40.10
N THR A 30 25.40 -14.05 -40.94
CA THR A 30 25.37 -13.33 -42.25
C THR A 30 24.11 -13.62 -43.09
N THR A 31 23.75 -12.56 -43.81
CA THR A 31 22.70 -12.32 -44.80
C THR A 31 22.71 -13.20 -46.07
N SER A 32 21.53 -13.51 -46.63
CA SER A 32 21.18 -13.39 -48.07
C SER A 32 19.85 -14.14 -48.35
N THR A 33 18.81 -13.46 -48.84
CA THR A 33 18.40 -13.30 -50.26
C THR A 33 17.56 -14.47 -50.80
N VAL A 34 16.25 -14.20 -50.92
CA VAL A 34 15.32 -14.49 -52.03
C VAL A 34 15.75 -15.56 -53.06
N GLN A 35 14.98 -16.65 -53.24
CA GLN A 35 14.24 -16.95 -54.49
C GLN A 35 13.47 -18.31 -54.46
N SER A 36 12.22 -18.24 -54.95
CA SER A 36 11.46 -19.18 -55.80
C SER A 36 11.18 -20.65 -55.38
N SER A 37 9.88 -20.89 -55.15
CA SER A 37 8.95 -21.95 -55.66
C SER A 37 9.44 -22.87 -56.82
N PRO A 38 8.83 -24.03 -57.16
CA PRO A 38 7.37 -24.32 -57.07
C PRO A 38 6.89 -25.77 -56.79
N GLU A 39 5.56 -25.87 -56.59
CA GLU A 39 4.55 -26.92 -56.95
C GLU A 39 4.93 -28.41 -56.93
N THR A 40 4.07 -29.32 -56.44
CA THR A 40 3.06 -30.02 -57.28
C THR A 40 2.03 -30.84 -56.44
N THR A 41 0.74 -30.49 -56.60
CA THR A 41 -0.55 -31.23 -56.62
C THR A 41 -0.74 -32.62 -55.94
N GLN A 42 -1.66 -32.77 -54.95
CA GLN A 42 -3.12 -33.18 -54.98
C GLN A 42 -3.40 -34.71 -54.99
N PRO A 43 -4.62 -35.25 -54.74
CA PRO A 43 -5.85 -34.78 -54.03
C PRO A 43 -6.34 -35.84 -52.96
N THR A 44 -7.40 -35.72 -52.14
CA THR A 44 -8.85 -35.85 -52.49
C THR A 44 -9.78 -35.68 -51.25
N THR A 45 -10.88 -34.93 -51.45
CA THR A 45 -12.31 -35.08 -50.98
C THR A 45 -12.64 -35.08 -49.47
N VAL A 46 -13.14 -33.98 -48.86
CA VAL A 46 -14.53 -33.40 -48.81
C VAL A 46 -15.55 -34.18 -47.95
N GLN A 47 -15.99 -33.56 -46.85
CA GLN A 47 -17.42 -33.45 -46.50
C GLN A 47 -17.71 -32.16 -45.72
N GLN A 48 -18.75 -31.44 -46.16
CA GLN A 48 -19.25 -30.14 -45.72
C GLN A 48 -20.05 -30.21 -44.40
N LEU A 49 -20.03 -29.11 -43.63
CA LEU A 49 -21.28 -28.45 -43.17
C LEU A 49 -21.03 -26.95 -42.92
N GLN A 50 -21.87 -26.12 -43.57
CA GLN A 50 -21.95 -24.64 -43.53
C GLN A 50 -22.55 -24.15 -42.19
N SER A 51 -21.97 -23.18 -41.48
CA SER A 51 -21.95 -21.71 -41.63
C SER A 51 -23.26 -20.96 -41.28
N THR A 52 -23.19 -20.06 -40.29
CA THR A 52 -23.98 -18.82 -40.28
C THR A 52 -23.10 -17.67 -39.78
N THR A 53 -22.86 -16.69 -40.64
CA THR A 53 -22.08 -15.47 -40.42
C THR A 53 -23.05 -14.30 -40.20
N ARG A 54 -22.75 -13.38 -39.27
CA ARG A 54 -23.44 -12.08 -39.16
C ARG A 54 -22.46 -10.97 -39.53
N GLN A 55 -22.78 -10.21 -40.57
CA GLN A 55 -22.02 -9.09 -41.13
C GLN A 55 -22.10 -7.85 -40.23
N MET A 56 -20.96 -7.15 -40.08
CA MET A 56 -20.88 -5.73 -39.71
C MET A 56 -20.70 -4.90 -41.00
N GLN A 57 -21.51 -3.85 -41.17
CA GLN A 57 -21.34 -2.85 -42.23
C GLN A 57 -20.74 -1.58 -41.63
N LEU A 58 -19.61 -1.16 -42.22
CA LEU A 58 -19.06 0.19 -42.11
C LEU A 58 -19.83 1.16 -43.01
N ALA A 59 -20.00 2.40 -42.53
CA ALA A 59 -20.17 3.57 -43.40
C ALA A 59 -19.26 4.70 -42.88
N SER A 60 -18.49 5.26 -43.81
CA SER A 60 -17.47 6.27 -43.70
C SER A 60 -17.97 7.63 -44.21
N THR A 61 -17.39 8.73 -43.71
CA THR A 61 -17.14 10.09 -44.29
C THR A 61 -17.18 11.13 -43.16
N SER A 62 -16.46 12.26 -43.09
CA SER A 62 -15.20 12.83 -43.63
C SER A 62 -15.00 14.18 -42.91
N ILE A 63 -13.82 14.42 -42.33
CA ILE A 63 -12.96 15.65 -42.26
C ILE A 63 -13.50 16.90 -43.02
N GLN A 64 -13.50 18.20 -42.61
CA GLN A 64 -12.86 19.07 -41.57
C GLN A 64 -13.53 20.52 -41.56
N PRO A 65 -13.07 21.58 -40.82
CA PRO A 65 -13.84 22.69 -40.22
C PRO A 65 -13.47 24.08 -40.85
N PRO A 66 -13.41 25.27 -40.18
CA PRO A 66 -14.02 25.85 -38.95
C PRO A 66 -14.68 27.25 -39.20
N ASP A 67 -15.29 27.90 -38.18
CA ASP A 67 -15.02 29.33 -37.82
C ASP A 67 -16.00 29.98 -36.81
N SER A 68 -15.41 30.42 -35.70
CA SER A 68 -15.43 31.77 -35.07
C SER A 68 -16.72 32.52 -34.63
N ILE A 69 -16.72 32.84 -33.32
CA ILE A 69 -16.98 34.17 -32.68
C ILE A 69 -18.39 34.81 -32.79
N SER A 70 -19.07 34.98 -31.64
CA SER A 70 -19.51 36.29 -31.06
C SER A 70 -20.81 36.24 -30.24
N THR A 71 -20.67 36.51 -28.94
CA THR A 71 -21.43 37.47 -28.09
C THR A 71 -22.85 37.92 -28.48
N SER A 72 -23.80 37.73 -27.54
CA SER A 72 -24.55 38.78 -26.78
C SER A 72 -25.87 38.20 -26.21
N THR A 73 -26.02 38.07 -24.89
CA THR A 73 -26.76 38.98 -23.97
C THR A 73 -28.07 39.58 -24.49
N LEU A 74 -29.18 39.22 -23.82
CA LEU A 74 -30.36 40.02 -23.39
C LEU A 74 -31.50 39.04 -23.05
N THR A 75 -31.73 38.70 -21.77
CA THR A 75 -32.70 39.30 -20.82
C THR A 75 -34.17 39.27 -21.22
N SER A 76 -34.99 38.75 -20.29
CA SER A 76 -36.40 39.09 -19.99
C SER A 76 -37.44 38.70 -21.05
N SER A 77 -38.65 38.20 -20.77
CA SER A 77 -39.49 38.15 -19.57
C SER A 77 -40.84 37.53 -20.01
N THR A 78 -41.59 36.96 -19.05
CA THR A 78 -43.09 36.96 -18.94
C THR A 78 -43.95 36.58 -20.16
N GLY A 79 -44.95 35.71 -20.10
CA GLY A 79 -45.65 35.10 -18.98
C GLY A 79 -46.89 34.34 -19.49
N THR A 80 -47.42 33.47 -18.62
CA THR A 80 -48.85 33.16 -18.37
C THR A 80 -49.87 33.17 -19.52
N THR A 81 -50.51 32.02 -19.77
CA THR A 81 -51.97 31.70 -19.62
C THR A 81 -52.24 30.32 -20.26
N SER A 82 -52.53 29.25 -19.51
CA SER A 82 -53.81 28.81 -18.89
C SER A 82 -54.83 28.21 -19.88
N ILE A 83 -55.28 26.98 -19.59
CA ILE A 83 -56.60 26.30 -19.76
C ILE A 83 -56.28 24.78 -19.77
N SER A 84 -56.53 23.95 -18.74
CA SER A 84 -57.74 23.56 -17.99
C SER A 84 -58.70 22.60 -18.72
N THR A 85 -58.72 21.33 -18.28
CA THR A 85 -59.88 20.41 -18.10
C THR A 85 -59.41 19.24 -17.21
N THR A 86 -59.68 19.24 -15.89
CA THR A 86 -60.85 18.66 -15.15
C THR A 86 -61.00 17.14 -15.26
N VAL A 87 -61.34 16.31 -14.27
CA VAL A 87 -61.43 16.28 -12.78
C VAL A 87 -62.08 14.92 -12.46
N THR A 88 -61.59 14.18 -11.45
CA THR A 88 -62.33 13.43 -10.39
C THR A 88 -61.29 12.58 -9.62
N ALA A 89 -61.01 12.62 -8.31
CA ALA A 89 -61.60 13.07 -7.04
C ALA A 89 -61.99 11.89 -6.13
N SER A 90 -61.25 11.74 -5.00
CA SER A 90 -61.73 11.33 -3.65
C SER A 90 -60.51 11.31 -2.70
N GLU A 91 -60.26 12.39 -1.94
CA GLU A 91 -60.51 12.58 -0.48
C GLU A 91 -59.48 11.85 0.42
N GLN A 92 -58.45 12.51 0.98
CA GLN A 92 -58.36 13.43 2.13
C GLN A 92 -58.78 12.86 3.50
N THR A 93 -57.80 12.78 4.43
CA THR A 93 -57.95 13.40 5.75
C THR A 93 -56.59 13.81 6.33
N THR A 94 -56.59 15.02 6.88
CA THR A 94 -55.51 15.94 7.23
C THR A 94 -55.29 16.04 8.74
N MET A 95 -54.08 16.41 9.20
CA MET A 95 -53.73 17.63 9.99
C MET A 95 -52.43 17.41 10.83
N PRO A 96 -51.79 18.44 11.45
CA PRO A 96 -50.81 19.34 10.85
C PRO A 96 -49.52 19.51 11.72
N THR A 97 -48.61 20.40 11.29
CA THR A 97 -47.29 20.69 11.90
C THR A 97 -47.20 22.07 12.59
N LEU A 98 -46.30 22.13 13.61
CA LEU A 98 -45.54 23.28 14.21
C LEU A 98 -46.21 24.15 15.30
N PRO A 99 -45.47 24.87 16.21
CA PRO A 99 -44.01 25.01 16.47
C PRO A 99 -43.60 24.85 17.99
N PRO A 100 -42.34 25.10 18.44
CA PRO A 100 -41.88 24.79 19.80
C PRO A 100 -41.88 26.00 20.77
N THR A 101 -42.06 25.73 22.07
CA THR A 101 -41.95 26.72 23.16
C THR A 101 -41.09 26.20 24.32
N TYR A 102 -40.24 27.10 24.82
CA TYR A 102 -39.30 27.00 25.94
C TYR A 102 -39.98 26.98 27.34
N ILE A 103 -39.16 26.63 28.35
CA ILE A 103 -39.18 26.99 29.80
C ILE A 103 -39.36 25.81 30.81
N SER A 104 -38.20 25.38 31.32
CA SER A 104 -37.74 25.33 32.74
C SER A 104 -38.54 24.72 33.90
N ASN A 105 -37.80 23.86 34.63
CA ASN A 105 -37.62 23.78 36.11
C ASN A 105 -38.25 22.64 36.95
N TYR A 106 -37.31 21.82 37.46
CA TYR A 106 -37.09 21.33 38.84
C TYR A 106 -37.93 20.21 39.50
N SER A 107 -37.15 19.22 39.98
CA SER A 107 -37.24 18.45 41.24
C SER A 107 -38.13 17.19 41.29
N THR A 108 -37.51 16.02 41.50
CA THR A 108 -37.24 15.41 42.83
C THR A 108 -36.80 13.93 42.68
N ILE A 109 -35.70 13.56 43.34
CA ILE A 109 -35.17 12.19 43.50
C ILE A 109 -35.63 11.62 44.84
N PRO A 110 -35.92 10.31 44.96
CA PRO A 110 -35.81 9.59 46.23
C PRO A 110 -34.63 8.61 46.26
N GLN A 111 -33.90 8.66 47.38
CA GLN A 111 -32.77 7.82 47.79
C GLN A 111 -33.18 6.38 48.17
N MET A 112 -32.22 5.45 48.08
CA MET A 112 -32.18 4.19 48.83
C MET A 112 -30.97 4.17 49.80
N PRO A 113 -31.04 3.43 50.94
CA PRO A 113 -30.19 3.67 52.09
C PRO A 113 -28.90 2.82 52.14
N SER A 114 -27.90 3.38 52.82
CA SER A 114 -26.56 2.86 53.13
C SER A 114 -26.51 1.92 54.35
N LEU A 115 -25.60 0.94 54.36
CA LEU A 115 -24.99 0.36 55.57
C LEU A 115 -23.55 -0.12 55.29
N SER A 116 -22.67 0.06 56.29
CA SER A 116 -21.20 0.12 56.27
C SER A 116 -20.48 -1.25 56.48
N PRO A 117 -19.12 -1.33 56.43
CA PRO A 117 -18.36 -2.55 56.14
C PRO A 117 -17.89 -3.34 57.37
N SER A 118 -17.59 -4.63 57.20
CA SER A 118 -16.86 -5.45 58.18
C SER A 118 -16.05 -6.57 57.50
N SER A 119 -14.96 -6.94 58.18
CA SER A 119 -13.75 -7.63 57.76
C SER A 119 -13.82 -9.16 57.55
N MET A 120 -12.92 -9.64 56.65
CA MET A 120 -12.26 -10.95 56.50
C MET A 120 -12.79 -12.18 57.28
N THR A 121 -13.08 -13.30 56.60
CA THR A 121 -12.38 -14.60 56.77
C THR A 121 -12.67 -15.58 55.62
N THR A 122 -11.64 -16.33 55.25
CA THR A 122 -11.53 -17.44 54.30
C THR A 122 -12.55 -18.57 54.51
N LYS A 123 -13.05 -19.17 53.42
CA LYS A 123 -13.31 -20.62 53.28
C LYS A 123 -13.50 -21.02 51.81
N GLN A 124 -12.61 -21.92 51.36
CA GLN A 124 -12.74 -22.72 50.15
C GLN A 124 -14.03 -23.54 50.19
N ASP A 125 -14.76 -23.56 49.09
CA ASP A 125 -15.46 -24.76 48.64
C ASP A 125 -15.43 -24.84 47.11
N MET A 126 -14.95 -25.98 46.64
CA MET A 126 -14.80 -26.37 45.24
C MET A 126 -16.16 -26.63 44.60
N LEU A 127 -16.40 -26.01 43.45
CA LEU A 127 -17.27 -26.53 42.40
C LEU A 127 -16.57 -26.32 41.06
N ASP A 128 -16.27 -27.43 40.37
CA ASP A 128 -15.62 -27.47 39.06
C ASP A 128 -16.40 -26.63 38.03
N PRO A 129 -15.75 -25.74 37.26
CA PRO A 129 -16.34 -25.22 36.04
C PRO A 129 -16.10 -26.22 34.91
N ILE A 130 -17.20 -26.67 34.32
CA ILE A 130 -17.26 -27.24 32.98
C ILE A 130 -16.36 -26.39 32.06
N ALA A 131 -15.36 -27.02 31.45
CA ALA A 131 -14.49 -26.40 30.46
C ALA A 131 -15.36 -25.98 29.27
N VAL A 132 -15.78 -24.72 29.28
CA VAL A 132 -16.18 -24.01 28.06
C VAL A 132 -14.85 -23.59 27.44
N GLU A 133 -14.42 -24.32 26.41
CA GLU A 133 -13.34 -23.83 25.57
C GLU A 133 -13.71 -22.42 25.07
N PRO A 134 -12.83 -21.43 25.19
CA PRO A 134 -13.07 -20.14 24.59
C PRO A 134 -13.06 -20.34 23.07
N ILE A 135 -14.23 -20.23 22.45
CA ILE A 135 -14.33 -19.99 21.02
C ILE A 135 -13.70 -18.61 20.79
N GLU A 136 -12.44 -18.58 20.36
CA GLU A 136 -11.76 -17.35 19.95
C GLU A 136 -12.42 -16.82 18.68
N ILE A 137 -13.27 -15.81 18.85
CA ILE A 137 -13.92 -15.08 17.75
C ILE A 137 -13.08 -13.82 17.48
N GLY A 138 -11.93 -14.02 16.81
CA GLY A 138 -11.01 -13.03 16.16
C GLY A 138 -10.16 -12.15 17.11
N PRO A 139 -8.96 -11.66 16.71
CA PRO A 139 -8.09 -11.97 15.57
C PRO A 139 -6.99 -12.94 16.02
N GLY A 140 -7.19 -14.24 15.83
CA GLY A 140 -6.11 -15.21 16.01
C GLY A 140 -5.24 -15.20 14.77
N GLY A 141 -3.92 -15.19 14.94
CA GLY A 141 -3.01 -15.55 13.87
C GLY A 141 -3.29 -16.95 13.32
N PRO A 142 -2.48 -17.40 12.35
CA PRO A 142 -2.58 -18.76 11.85
C PRO A 142 -2.56 -19.77 13.00
N ASP A 143 -3.55 -20.67 13.03
CA ASP A 143 -3.51 -21.82 13.91
C ASP A 143 -2.32 -22.75 13.56
N GLN A 144 -2.09 -23.82 14.33
CA GLN A 144 -0.97 -24.72 14.07
C GLN A 144 -1.05 -25.41 12.69
N LYS A 145 -2.26 -25.72 12.20
CA LYS A 145 -2.46 -26.35 10.89
C LYS A 145 -2.25 -25.34 9.77
N GLU A 146 -2.77 -24.13 9.93
CA GLU A 146 -2.60 -22.98 9.03
C GLU A 146 -1.11 -22.63 8.92
N SER A 147 -0.39 -22.55 10.04
CA SER A 147 1.06 -22.29 10.08
C SER A 147 1.86 -23.33 9.31
N LEU A 148 1.55 -24.62 9.49
CA LEU A 148 2.20 -25.72 8.76
C LEU A 148 1.89 -25.68 7.26
N ALA A 149 0.65 -25.32 6.89
CA ALA A 149 0.25 -25.18 5.50
C ALA A 149 0.94 -23.99 4.83
N ILE A 150 1.03 -22.85 5.51
CA ILE A 150 1.78 -21.66 5.07
C ILE A 150 3.24 -22.02 4.83
N GLN A 151 3.88 -22.74 5.76
CA GLN A 151 5.27 -23.15 5.60
C GLN A 151 5.48 -24.00 4.34
N LYS A 152 4.63 -25.00 4.12
CA LYS A 152 4.67 -25.82 2.89
C LYS A 152 4.46 -24.99 1.63
N ALA A 153 3.57 -24.01 1.68
CA ALA A 153 3.30 -23.12 0.56
C ALA A 153 4.51 -22.23 0.24
N ILE A 154 5.19 -21.69 1.26
CA ILE A 154 6.42 -20.89 1.10
C ILE A 154 7.55 -21.74 0.53
N ASP A 155 7.70 -22.99 0.99
CA ASP A 155 8.70 -23.91 0.46
C ASP A 155 8.41 -24.24 -1.01
N TRP A 156 7.15 -24.53 -1.35
CA TRP A 156 6.71 -24.73 -2.74
C TRP A 156 6.96 -23.50 -3.62
N LEU A 157 6.64 -22.30 -3.13
CA LEU A 157 6.91 -21.04 -3.84
C LEU A 157 8.40 -20.88 -4.11
N ARG A 158 9.26 -21.22 -3.14
CA ARG A 158 10.72 -21.20 -3.33
C ARG A 158 11.17 -22.15 -4.44
N GLU A 159 10.62 -23.36 -4.49
CA GLU A 159 10.91 -24.34 -5.53
C GLU A 159 10.42 -23.91 -6.92
N LYS A 160 9.34 -23.12 -6.99
CA LYS A 160 8.79 -22.58 -8.24
C LYS A 160 9.46 -21.30 -8.74
N ARG A 161 10.43 -20.77 -8.00
CA ARG A 161 11.16 -19.57 -8.40
C ARG A 161 11.97 -19.83 -9.68
N LEU A 162 11.91 -18.89 -10.61
CA LEU A 162 12.64 -18.97 -11.88
C LEU A 162 14.13 -18.66 -11.70
N PRO A 163 15.00 -19.00 -12.67
CA PRO A 163 16.45 -18.75 -12.59
C PRO A 163 16.84 -17.28 -12.48
N ASP A 164 15.96 -16.36 -12.89
CA ASP A 164 16.11 -14.91 -12.74
C ASP A 164 15.63 -14.40 -11.38
N TYR A 165 15.34 -15.30 -10.44
CA TYR A 165 14.79 -15.01 -9.11
C TYR A 165 13.37 -14.42 -9.11
N SER A 166 12.66 -14.47 -10.25
CA SER A 166 11.27 -14.04 -10.37
C SER A 166 10.27 -15.18 -10.18
N TRP A 167 8.98 -14.82 -10.16
CA TRP A 167 7.84 -15.72 -10.32
C TRP A 167 7.01 -15.34 -11.55
N GLY A 168 7.67 -14.80 -12.59
CA GLY A 168 7.00 -14.31 -13.79
C GLY A 168 6.07 -13.13 -13.46
N ASN A 169 4.77 -13.29 -13.68
CA ASN A 169 3.83 -12.20 -13.45
C ASN A 169 3.47 -11.98 -11.96
N ASP A 170 3.79 -12.93 -11.10
CA ASP A 170 3.35 -12.94 -9.69
C ASP A 170 4.49 -12.61 -8.71
N THR A 171 5.65 -12.16 -9.17
CA THR A 171 6.83 -11.84 -8.33
C THR A 171 6.46 -10.96 -7.13
N HIS A 172 5.69 -9.90 -7.37
CA HIS A 172 5.24 -8.98 -6.34
C HIS A 172 4.27 -9.60 -5.34
N MET A 173 3.38 -10.51 -5.78
CA MET A 173 2.44 -11.18 -4.89
C MET A 173 3.16 -12.17 -3.99
N VAL A 174 4.16 -12.88 -4.52
CA VAL A 174 4.95 -13.83 -3.72
C VAL A 174 5.77 -13.09 -2.66
N ILE A 175 6.41 -11.98 -3.02
CA ILE A 175 7.13 -11.13 -2.07
C ILE A 175 6.17 -10.59 -1.01
N LEU A 176 5.04 -9.99 -1.43
CA LEU A 176 4.03 -9.46 -0.52
C LEU A 176 3.49 -10.51 0.45
N ALA A 177 3.15 -11.70 -0.06
CA ALA A 177 2.70 -12.82 0.76
C ALA A 177 3.77 -13.22 1.76
N LYS A 178 5.01 -13.41 1.31
CA LYS A 178 6.13 -13.82 2.16
C LYS A 178 6.41 -12.86 3.30
N GLU A 179 6.41 -11.54 3.03
CA GLU A 179 6.68 -10.52 4.05
C GLU A 179 5.55 -10.41 5.08
N LEU A 180 4.30 -10.65 4.69
CA LEU A 180 3.13 -10.50 5.56
C LEU A 180 2.69 -11.79 6.25
N SER A 181 3.00 -12.96 5.68
CA SER A 181 2.60 -14.28 6.17
C SER A 181 3.70 -14.99 6.94
N GLY A 182 4.75 -14.28 7.38
CA GLY A 182 5.93 -14.87 8.01
C GLY A 182 5.58 -15.85 9.15
N PRO A 183 6.43 -16.87 9.38
CA PRO A 183 6.14 -17.96 10.32
C PRO A 183 6.18 -17.56 11.80
N ARG A 184 6.50 -16.30 12.12
CA ARG A 184 6.60 -15.78 13.49
C ARG A 184 5.46 -14.83 13.80
N ASP A 185 4.92 -14.97 15.00
CA ASP A 185 3.92 -14.05 15.53
C ASP A 185 4.51 -12.63 15.57
N PRO A 186 3.84 -11.62 15.01
CA PRO A 186 4.23 -10.22 15.20
C PRO A 186 4.40 -9.85 16.68
N ALA A 187 3.74 -10.50 17.63
CA ALA A 187 3.89 -10.22 19.05
C ALA A 187 5.22 -10.70 19.65
N ASP A 188 5.99 -11.54 18.95
CA ASP A 188 7.36 -11.84 19.34
C ASP A 188 8.24 -10.62 19.05
N ASN A 189 8.84 -10.05 20.10
CA ASN A 189 9.64 -8.81 20.08
C ASN A 189 10.93 -8.88 19.20
N ASP A 190 11.13 -9.97 18.48
CA ASP A 190 12.24 -10.14 17.53
C ASP A 190 11.79 -9.69 16.13
N ASN A 191 12.12 -8.43 15.80
CA ASN A 191 12.20 -7.87 14.45
C ASN A 191 11.02 -8.21 13.51
N HIS A 192 10.02 -7.32 13.50
CA HIS A 192 8.85 -7.34 12.60
C HIS A 192 9.14 -7.36 11.09
N LEU A 193 10.39 -7.14 10.70
CA LEU A 193 10.86 -7.34 9.35
C LEU A 193 11.88 -8.46 9.45
N GLN A 194 11.52 -9.61 8.85
CA GLN A 194 12.45 -10.67 8.60
C GLN A 194 13.62 -10.04 7.86
N GLU A 195 14.73 -9.80 8.58
CA GLU A 195 15.98 -9.37 7.98
C GLU A 195 16.14 -10.23 6.73
N ILE A 196 16.23 -9.60 5.56
CA ILE A 196 16.46 -10.27 4.28
C ILE A 196 17.93 -10.79 4.33
N SER A 197 18.18 -11.73 5.23
CA SER A 197 19.45 -12.37 5.52
C SER A 197 19.81 -13.36 4.41
N ASP A 198 18.86 -13.67 3.54
CA ASP A 198 19.02 -14.61 2.44
C ASP A 198 19.14 -13.81 1.14
N LEU A 199 20.35 -13.83 0.56
CA LEU A 199 20.68 -13.14 -0.68
C LEU A 199 19.68 -13.47 -1.80
N GLU A 200 19.12 -14.68 -1.80
CA GLU A 200 18.15 -15.07 -2.81
C GLU A 200 16.86 -14.26 -2.73
N ASN A 201 16.47 -13.82 -1.54
CA ASN A 201 15.29 -12.97 -1.35
C ASN A 201 15.59 -11.52 -1.75
N MET A 202 16.80 -11.04 -1.49
CA MET A 202 17.25 -9.74 -2.00
C MET A 202 17.26 -9.73 -3.53
N LEU A 203 17.70 -10.81 -4.17
CA LEU A 203 17.67 -10.95 -5.63
C LEU A 203 16.23 -10.93 -6.17
N SER A 204 15.29 -11.62 -5.51
CA SER A 204 13.88 -11.55 -5.88
C SER A 204 13.30 -10.14 -5.76
N VAL A 205 13.65 -9.39 -4.70
CA VAL A 205 13.24 -7.99 -4.53
C VAL A 205 13.84 -7.10 -5.63
N LYS A 206 15.13 -7.24 -5.95
CA LYS A 206 15.75 -6.50 -7.05
C LYS A 206 15.15 -6.85 -8.40
N GLN A 207 14.81 -8.11 -8.63
CA GLN A 207 14.13 -8.54 -9.85
C GLN A 207 12.75 -7.89 -9.97
N MET A 208 11.98 -7.82 -8.88
CA MET A 208 10.71 -7.09 -8.83
C MET A 208 10.89 -5.60 -9.19
N GLU A 209 11.90 -4.93 -8.65
CA GLU A 209 12.21 -3.53 -8.97
C GLU A 209 12.51 -3.33 -10.46
N ILE A 210 13.29 -4.24 -11.07
CA ILE A 210 13.57 -4.24 -12.51
C ILE A 210 12.29 -4.42 -13.32
N GLU A 211 11.41 -5.34 -12.93
CA GLU A 211 10.11 -5.53 -13.60
C GLU A 211 9.28 -4.24 -13.61
N VAL A 212 9.21 -3.54 -12.46
CA VAL A 212 8.49 -2.25 -12.34
C VAL A 212 9.14 -1.19 -13.24
N LEU A 213 10.46 -1.06 -13.21
CA LEU A 213 11.18 -0.10 -14.05
C LEU A 213 10.91 -0.33 -15.53
N THR A 214 10.95 -1.59 -15.99
CA THR A 214 10.67 -1.91 -17.41
C THR A 214 9.22 -1.61 -17.80
N MET A 215 8.28 -1.61 -16.86
CA MET A 215 6.89 -1.24 -17.09
C MET A 215 6.71 0.26 -17.20
N VAL A 216 7.38 1.03 -16.34
CA VAL A 216 7.23 2.49 -16.26
C VAL A 216 8.05 3.21 -17.35
N ASP A 217 9.25 2.74 -17.67
CA ASP A 217 10.13 3.37 -18.68
C ASP A 217 9.52 3.34 -20.11
N ARG A 218 8.78 2.27 -20.43
CA ARG A 218 8.11 2.12 -21.73
C ARG A 218 6.97 3.12 -21.97
N HIS A 219 6.49 3.80 -20.93
CA HIS A 219 5.40 4.78 -21.02
C HIS A 219 5.82 6.06 -21.77
N HIS A 220 7.12 6.41 -21.77
CA HIS A 220 7.61 7.58 -22.51
C HIS A 220 7.67 7.35 -24.03
N THR A 221 7.64 6.10 -24.49
CA THR A 221 7.89 5.75 -25.90
C THR A 221 6.69 5.16 -26.63
N MET A 222 5.68 4.63 -25.93
CA MET A 222 4.45 4.08 -26.54
C MET A 222 3.21 4.30 -25.66
N PRO A 223 2.07 4.77 -26.21
CA PRO A 223 0.83 5.00 -25.47
C PRO A 223 0.06 3.69 -25.29
N LYS A 224 0.65 2.69 -24.64
CA LYS A 224 -0.13 1.54 -24.13
C LYS A 224 -0.78 1.93 -22.81
N PRO A 225 -2.02 1.47 -22.53
CA PRO A 225 -2.64 1.70 -21.24
C PRO A 225 -1.75 1.11 -20.15
N VAL A 226 -1.45 1.92 -19.15
CA VAL A 226 -0.72 1.52 -17.97
C VAL A 226 -1.51 0.41 -17.28
N ASN A 227 -0.87 -0.72 -16.97
CA ASN A 227 -1.50 -1.83 -16.27
C ASN A 227 -1.60 -1.46 -14.78
N THR A 228 -2.65 -0.71 -14.42
CA THR A 228 -2.76 -0.07 -13.11
C THR A 228 -2.99 -1.05 -11.97
N ASP A 229 -3.64 -2.18 -12.27
CA ASP A 229 -3.72 -3.34 -11.39
C ASP A 229 -2.32 -3.82 -10.93
N ARG A 230 -1.36 -3.97 -11.85
CA ARG A 230 0.00 -4.40 -11.50
C ARG A 230 0.74 -3.37 -10.68
N ILE A 231 0.71 -2.10 -11.11
CA ILE A 231 1.34 -1.01 -10.35
C ILE A 231 0.80 -0.95 -8.93
N ALA A 232 -0.52 -1.09 -8.76
CA ALA A 232 -1.14 -1.13 -7.43
C ALA A 232 -0.61 -2.28 -6.56
N LYS A 233 -0.47 -3.48 -7.13
CA LYS A 233 0.10 -4.63 -6.38
C LYS A 233 1.58 -4.45 -6.07
N TYR A 234 2.37 -3.86 -6.99
CA TYR A 234 3.77 -3.51 -6.72
C TYR A 234 3.88 -2.48 -5.60
N ILE A 235 3.02 -1.47 -5.57
CA ILE A 235 2.96 -0.47 -4.49
C ILE A 235 2.67 -1.15 -3.14
N LEU A 236 1.74 -2.11 -3.11
CA LEU A 236 1.46 -2.88 -1.90
C LEU A 236 2.65 -3.74 -1.46
N ALA A 237 3.34 -4.38 -2.42
CA ALA A 237 4.57 -5.14 -2.16
C ALA A 237 5.70 -4.25 -1.63
N MET A 238 5.90 -3.05 -2.19
CA MET A 238 6.86 -2.07 -1.66
C MET A 238 6.51 -1.62 -0.26
N GLY A 239 5.22 -1.37 0.03
CA GLY A 239 4.77 -1.07 1.38
C GLY A 239 5.09 -2.19 2.37
N ALA A 240 4.94 -3.46 1.97
CA ALA A 240 5.32 -4.61 2.79
C ALA A 240 6.83 -4.73 3.01
N LEU A 241 7.64 -4.31 2.03
CA LEU A 241 9.10 -4.22 2.13
C LEU A 241 9.58 -2.94 2.84
N CYS A 242 8.68 -2.10 3.34
CA CYS A 242 9.02 -0.80 3.92
C CYS A 242 9.77 0.14 2.96
N LYS A 243 9.45 0.09 1.66
CA LYS A 243 9.99 0.95 0.61
C LYS A 243 8.98 2.01 0.19
N ASP A 244 9.47 3.23 -0.08
CA ASP A 244 8.63 4.32 -0.55
C ASP A 244 8.40 4.24 -2.06
N ALA A 245 7.15 4.00 -2.45
CA ALA A 245 6.71 3.90 -3.84
C ALA A 245 6.58 5.27 -4.56
N ARG A 246 6.61 6.39 -3.82
CA ARG A 246 6.54 7.75 -4.41
C ARG A 246 7.90 8.21 -4.92
N HIS A 247 8.97 7.70 -4.33
CA HIS A 247 10.35 7.99 -4.69
C HIS A 247 11.00 6.72 -5.26
N PHE A 248 10.39 6.13 -6.29
CA PHE A 248 10.88 4.90 -6.92
C PHE A 248 11.75 5.23 -8.14
N TYR A 249 13.08 5.32 -7.98
CA TYR A 249 14.03 5.57 -9.09
C TYR A 249 13.67 6.79 -9.97
N GLY A 250 13.19 7.87 -9.34
CA GLY A 250 12.74 9.08 -10.05
C GLY A 250 11.32 9.01 -10.62
N HIS A 251 10.58 7.93 -10.37
CA HIS A 251 9.17 7.76 -10.73
C HIS A 251 8.28 7.78 -9.48
N ASP A 252 7.20 8.57 -9.53
CA ASP A 252 6.14 8.53 -8.52
C ASP A 252 5.05 7.55 -8.98
N LEU A 253 5.13 6.31 -8.52
CA LEU A 253 4.17 5.27 -8.90
C LEU A 253 2.78 5.53 -8.33
N VAL A 254 2.69 6.19 -7.18
CA VAL A 254 1.41 6.54 -6.55
C VAL A 254 0.71 7.61 -7.38
N ALA A 255 1.44 8.61 -7.88
CA ALA A 255 0.91 9.63 -8.76
C ALA A 255 0.36 9.04 -10.08
N ILE A 256 0.98 7.98 -10.62
CA ILE A 256 0.45 7.27 -11.80
C ILE A 256 -0.98 6.76 -11.53
N LEU A 257 -1.22 6.19 -10.35
CA LEU A 257 -2.55 5.69 -9.97
C LEU A 257 -3.55 6.82 -9.66
N GLU A 258 -3.12 7.92 -9.04
CA GLU A 258 -4.00 9.04 -8.70
C GLU A 258 -4.55 9.78 -9.93
N HIS A 259 -3.80 9.80 -11.02
CA HIS A 259 -4.18 10.46 -12.27
C HIS A 259 -4.92 9.53 -13.23
N HIS A 260 -4.94 8.23 -12.97
CA HIS A 260 -5.64 7.27 -13.83
C HIS A 260 -7.16 7.33 -13.63
N GLU A 261 -7.89 7.56 -14.73
CA GLU A 261 -9.34 7.44 -14.76
C GLU A 261 -9.72 6.01 -15.15
N HIS A 262 -10.56 5.36 -14.33
CA HIS A 262 -11.04 4.00 -14.58
C HIS A 262 -12.41 4.04 -15.26
N GLU A 263 -12.59 3.21 -16.29
CA GLU A 263 -13.85 3.07 -17.03
C GLU A 263 -14.92 2.35 -16.18
N GLU A 264 -16.14 2.24 -16.71
CA GLU A 264 -17.22 1.44 -16.10
C GLU A 264 -16.93 -0.06 -16.29
N GLY A 265 -17.16 -0.90 -15.27
CA GLY A 265 -16.84 -2.34 -15.31
C GLY A 265 -15.43 -2.70 -14.80
N GLN A 266 -14.65 -1.72 -14.34
CA GLN A 266 -13.34 -1.92 -13.69
C GLN A 266 -13.41 -1.65 -12.18
N GLU A 267 -14.50 -2.03 -11.51
CA GLU A 267 -14.72 -1.72 -10.09
C GLU A 267 -13.65 -2.35 -9.17
N TYR A 268 -13.25 -3.59 -9.44
CA TYR A 268 -12.19 -4.28 -8.71
C TYR A 268 -10.84 -3.55 -8.82
N GLU A 269 -10.42 -3.23 -10.05
CA GLU A 269 -9.16 -2.53 -10.31
C GLU A 269 -9.17 -1.13 -9.67
N PHE A 270 -10.30 -0.43 -9.77
CA PHE A 270 -10.51 0.85 -9.10
C PHE A 270 -10.38 0.75 -7.57
N ALA A 271 -10.92 -0.30 -6.96
CA ALA A 271 -10.80 -0.52 -5.52
C ALA A 271 -9.36 -0.87 -5.12
N LEU A 272 -8.67 -1.69 -5.91
CA LEU A 272 -7.27 -2.07 -5.70
C LEU A 272 -6.33 -0.87 -5.80
N THR A 273 -6.51 0.01 -6.79
CA THR A 273 -5.71 1.23 -6.93
C THR A 273 -5.96 2.19 -5.76
N ALA A 274 -7.21 2.34 -5.31
CA ALA A 274 -7.53 3.14 -4.14
C ALA A 274 -6.92 2.59 -2.84
N LEU A 275 -6.89 1.26 -2.68
CA LEU A 275 -6.21 0.58 -1.58
C LEU A 275 -4.70 0.87 -1.64
N ALA A 276 -4.05 0.71 -2.79
CA ALA A 276 -2.62 0.97 -2.94
C ALA A 276 -2.24 2.42 -2.61
N VAL A 277 -2.98 3.40 -3.15
CA VAL A 277 -2.78 4.83 -2.84
C VAL A 277 -2.93 5.10 -1.34
N CYS A 278 -3.96 4.53 -0.72
CA CYS A 278 -4.17 4.67 0.71
C CYS A 278 -3.04 4.00 1.51
N SER A 279 -2.58 2.83 1.12
CA SER A 279 -1.51 2.09 1.81
C SER A 279 -0.18 2.83 1.78
N SER A 280 0.09 3.65 0.76
CA SER A 280 1.26 4.54 0.69
C SER A 280 1.13 5.83 1.52
N ALA A 281 0.21 5.86 2.50
CA ALA A 281 -0.12 7.04 3.31
C ALA A 281 -0.59 8.28 2.52
N THR A 282 -0.93 8.13 1.24
CA THR A 282 -1.42 9.22 0.39
C THR A 282 -2.93 9.42 0.58
N HIS A 283 -3.38 10.66 0.41
CA HIS A 283 -4.77 11.04 0.58
C HIS A 283 -5.63 10.65 -0.63
N VAL A 284 -6.61 9.77 -0.44
CA VAL A 284 -7.57 9.38 -1.48
C VAL A 284 -8.58 10.50 -1.74
N ARG A 285 -8.84 10.85 -3.01
CA ARG A 285 -9.70 11.99 -3.39
C ARG A 285 -11.16 11.73 -3.03
N LYS A 286 -11.88 12.76 -2.61
CA LYS A 286 -13.33 12.68 -2.24
C LYS A 286 -14.21 12.06 -3.33
N ARG A 287 -13.92 12.30 -4.62
CA ARG A 287 -14.64 11.69 -5.76
C ARG A 287 -14.47 10.16 -5.77
N GLN A 288 -13.25 9.68 -5.51
CA GLN A 288 -12.96 8.24 -5.45
C GLN A 288 -13.64 7.60 -4.25
N ILE A 289 -13.61 8.25 -3.07
CA ILE A 289 -14.29 7.77 -1.87
C ILE A 289 -15.79 7.60 -2.10
N ARG A 290 -16.45 8.58 -2.74
CA ARG A 290 -17.88 8.45 -3.07
C ARG A 290 -18.14 7.26 -4.00
N ARG A 291 -17.35 7.11 -5.07
CA ARG A 291 -17.47 5.96 -6.00
C ARG A 291 -17.32 4.63 -5.26
N LEU A 292 -16.37 4.51 -4.33
CA LEU A 292 -16.22 3.30 -3.50
C LEU A 292 -17.46 3.02 -2.63
N LEU A 293 -18.04 4.06 -2.02
CA LEU A 293 -19.26 3.91 -1.22
C LEU A 293 -20.46 3.53 -2.10
N ASP A 294 -20.57 4.10 -3.30
CA ASP A 294 -21.62 3.79 -4.27
C ASP A 294 -21.51 2.32 -4.70
N ILE A 295 -20.31 1.85 -5.06
CA ILE A 295 -20.04 0.44 -5.38
C ILE A 295 -20.40 -0.43 -4.18
N ALA A 296 -19.93 -0.11 -2.97
CA ALA A 296 -20.21 -0.90 -1.76
C ALA A 296 -21.71 -1.01 -1.43
N SER A 297 -22.50 -0.01 -1.83
CA SER A 297 -23.95 0.03 -1.62
C SER A 297 -24.78 -0.61 -2.73
N GLY A 298 -24.15 -0.91 -3.88
CA GLY A 298 -24.80 -1.49 -5.05
C GLY A 298 -25.30 -2.92 -4.83
N GLU A 299 -26.34 -3.30 -5.57
CA GLU A 299 -27.02 -4.61 -5.43
C GLU A 299 -26.32 -5.76 -6.16
N VAL A 300 -25.45 -5.48 -7.14
CA VAL A 300 -24.83 -6.49 -8.02
C VAL A 300 -23.33 -6.30 -8.07
N ASN A 301 -22.63 -6.76 -7.03
CA ASN A 301 -21.18 -6.85 -7.06
C ASN A 301 -20.76 -8.26 -6.71
N ASP A 302 -19.75 -8.76 -7.41
CA ASP A 302 -19.10 -10.02 -7.09
C ASP A 302 -18.36 -9.93 -5.74
N VAL A 303 -18.08 -11.11 -5.17
CA VAL A 303 -17.39 -11.26 -3.87
C VAL A 303 -16.06 -10.52 -3.87
N ASP A 304 -15.31 -10.58 -4.98
CA ASP A 304 -13.94 -10.06 -5.05
C ASP A 304 -13.95 -8.53 -5.05
N THR A 305 -14.86 -7.92 -5.82
CA THR A 305 -15.06 -6.47 -5.85
C THR A 305 -15.45 -5.94 -4.48
N ILE A 306 -16.44 -6.53 -3.80
CA ILE A 306 -16.86 -6.07 -2.47
C ILE A 306 -15.73 -6.24 -1.45
N ALA A 307 -15.02 -7.37 -1.48
CA ALA A 307 -13.91 -7.62 -0.58
C ALA A 307 -12.78 -6.59 -0.77
N MET A 308 -12.42 -6.28 -2.03
CA MET A 308 -11.41 -5.25 -2.32
C MET A 308 -11.87 -3.84 -1.92
N VAL A 309 -13.14 -3.49 -2.17
CA VAL A 309 -13.72 -2.21 -1.73
C VAL A 309 -13.71 -2.08 -0.21
N LEU A 310 -14.01 -3.15 0.52
CA LEU A 310 -13.93 -3.19 1.98
C LEU A 310 -12.51 -2.96 2.48
N LEU A 311 -11.51 -3.61 1.87
CA LEU A 311 -10.10 -3.39 2.19
C LEU A 311 -9.69 -1.92 1.96
N ALA A 312 -10.07 -1.35 0.81
CA ALA A 312 -9.77 0.05 0.46
C ALA A 312 -10.44 1.04 1.43
N LEU A 313 -11.75 0.89 1.67
CA LEU A 313 -12.50 1.75 2.60
C LEU A 313 -11.95 1.63 4.01
N ARG A 314 -11.62 0.43 4.47
CA ARG A 314 -11.03 0.23 5.79
C ARG A 314 -9.70 0.98 5.92
N CYS A 315 -8.82 0.86 4.92
CA CYS A 315 -7.58 1.64 4.88
C CYS A 315 -7.88 3.14 5.00
N ILE A 316 -8.81 3.67 4.21
CA ILE A 316 -9.15 5.11 4.18
C ILE A 316 -9.64 5.59 5.55
N VAL A 317 -10.44 4.78 6.24
CA VAL A 317 -11.06 5.15 7.51
C VAL A 317 -10.07 5.10 8.70
N THR A 318 -8.91 4.46 8.53
CA THR A 318 -7.79 4.61 9.49
C THR A 318 -7.30 6.06 9.58
N ASP A 319 -7.44 6.85 8.51
CA ASP A 319 -7.17 8.29 8.52
C ASP A 319 -8.23 9.02 9.36
N HIS A 320 -7.78 9.80 10.34
CA HIS A 320 -8.63 10.61 11.22
C HIS A 320 -9.64 11.49 10.46
N ARG A 321 -9.29 11.97 9.25
CA ARG A 321 -10.16 12.78 8.39
C ARG A 321 -11.42 12.03 7.93
N HIS A 322 -11.31 10.72 7.79
CA HIS A 322 -12.35 9.86 7.22
C HIS A 322 -12.95 8.89 8.24
N ARG A 323 -12.59 8.99 9.53
CA ARG A 323 -13.13 8.15 10.61
C ARG A 323 -14.67 8.14 10.68
N HIS A 324 -15.33 9.22 10.26
CA HIS A 324 -16.79 9.29 10.19
C HIS A 324 -17.42 8.22 9.28
N LEU A 325 -16.66 7.67 8.33
CA LEU A 325 -17.16 6.67 7.39
C LEU A 325 -17.21 5.23 7.94
N GLN A 326 -16.71 4.99 9.16
CA GLN A 326 -16.69 3.65 9.79
C GLN A 326 -18.04 2.92 9.69
N HIS A 327 -19.15 3.62 9.91
CA HIS A 327 -20.47 3.03 9.90
C HIS A 327 -20.94 2.55 8.52
N PHE A 328 -20.40 3.11 7.43
CA PHE A 328 -20.73 2.70 6.06
C PHE A 328 -20.09 1.37 5.67
N ILE A 329 -19.03 0.94 6.36
CA ILE A 329 -18.33 -0.34 6.10
C ILE A 329 -19.13 -1.52 6.64
N ARG A 330 -19.94 -1.32 7.70
CA ARG A 330 -20.66 -2.39 8.40
C ARG A 330 -21.66 -3.12 7.51
N ARG A 331 -22.49 -2.40 6.75
CA ARG A 331 -23.54 -3.03 5.92
C ARG A 331 -22.95 -3.87 4.77
N PRO A 332 -22.00 -3.36 3.97
CA PRO A 332 -21.33 -4.17 2.95
C PRO A 332 -20.58 -5.36 3.53
N ALA A 333 -19.94 -5.21 4.71
CA ALA A 333 -19.28 -6.32 5.40
C ALA A 333 -20.26 -7.44 5.82
N ARG A 334 -21.43 -7.09 6.37
CA ARG A 334 -22.50 -8.07 6.65
C ARG A 334 -23.00 -8.75 5.38
N GLY A 335 -23.15 -7.99 4.30
CA GLY A 335 -23.51 -8.51 2.98
C GLY A 335 -22.51 -9.56 2.51
N LEU A 336 -21.22 -9.22 2.51
CA LEU A 336 -20.15 -10.14 2.14
C LEU A 336 -20.12 -11.39 3.05
N ALA A 337 -20.19 -11.21 4.37
CA ALA A 337 -20.24 -12.31 5.34
C ALA A 337 -21.40 -13.29 5.08
N SER A 338 -22.57 -12.78 4.64
CA SER A 338 -23.73 -13.60 4.33
C SER A 338 -23.58 -14.46 3.07
N LEU A 339 -22.58 -14.18 2.23
CA LEU A 339 -22.27 -14.97 1.03
C LEU A 339 -21.43 -16.22 1.34
N GLN A 340 -21.04 -16.42 2.60
CA GLN A 340 -20.31 -17.62 2.99
C GLN A 340 -21.17 -18.87 2.78
N GLY A 341 -20.67 -19.81 1.98
CA GLY A 341 -21.31 -21.08 1.72
C GLY A 341 -21.30 -22.01 2.93
N PRO A 342 -22.08 -23.11 2.89
CA PRO A 342 -22.19 -24.06 4.01
C PRO A 342 -20.87 -24.78 4.34
N GLN A 343 -19.95 -24.84 3.37
CA GLN A 343 -18.62 -25.42 3.55
C GLN A 343 -17.58 -24.39 3.99
N GLY A 344 -17.97 -23.13 4.22
CA GLY A 344 -17.06 -22.05 4.60
C GLY A 344 -16.48 -21.22 3.45
N SER A 345 -16.65 -21.63 2.19
CA SER A 345 -16.12 -20.92 1.02
C SER A 345 -16.95 -19.72 0.59
N PHE A 346 -16.33 -18.76 -0.11
CA PHE A 346 -17.00 -17.62 -0.75
C PHE A 346 -17.01 -17.76 -2.29
N GLY A 347 -17.16 -18.99 -2.79
CA GLY A 347 -17.07 -19.30 -4.22
C GLY A 347 -15.77 -20.02 -4.56
N SER A 348 -14.81 -19.30 -5.15
CA SER A 348 -13.51 -19.81 -5.57
C SER A 348 -12.48 -19.81 -4.42
N LEU A 349 -11.31 -20.42 -4.61
CA LEU A 349 -10.20 -20.32 -3.64
C LEU A 349 -9.73 -18.87 -3.54
N ARG A 350 -9.61 -18.19 -4.68
CA ARG A 350 -9.23 -16.77 -4.76
C ARG A 350 -10.21 -15.88 -3.98
N SER A 351 -11.51 -16.05 -4.24
CA SER A 351 -12.57 -15.25 -3.63
C SER A 351 -12.67 -15.51 -2.13
N THR A 352 -12.47 -16.75 -1.71
CA THR A 352 -12.43 -17.12 -0.29
C THR A 352 -11.24 -16.46 0.41
N ALA A 353 -10.04 -16.53 -0.16
CA ALA A 353 -8.84 -15.90 0.38
C ALA A 353 -9.01 -14.37 0.51
N LEU A 354 -9.55 -13.71 -0.51
CA LEU A 354 -9.77 -12.27 -0.49
C LEU A 354 -10.87 -11.85 0.50
N ALA A 355 -11.98 -12.59 0.57
CA ALA A 355 -13.05 -12.34 1.53
C ALA A 355 -12.57 -12.51 2.98
N MET A 356 -11.73 -13.51 3.24
CA MET A 356 -11.08 -13.70 4.54
C MET A 356 -10.27 -12.45 4.94
N GLN A 357 -9.43 -11.95 4.04
CA GLN A 357 -8.64 -10.74 4.30
C GLN A 357 -9.52 -9.49 4.53
N ALA A 358 -10.64 -9.37 3.82
CA ALA A 358 -11.56 -8.24 3.97
C ALA A 358 -12.32 -8.27 5.31
N LEU A 359 -12.65 -9.47 5.82
CA LEU A 359 -13.50 -9.65 7.00
C LEU A 359 -12.74 -9.86 8.31
N GLN A 360 -11.50 -10.39 8.28
CA GLN A 360 -10.76 -10.84 9.47
C GLN A 360 -10.48 -9.77 10.53
N ASP A 361 -10.35 -8.51 10.10
CA ASP A 361 -9.97 -7.42 11.00
C ASP A 361 -11.11 -6.41 11.21
N LEU A 362 -12.34 -6.78 10.84
CA LEU A 362 -13.51 -5.97 11.15
C LEU A 362 -13.95 -6.25 12.59
N GLU A 363 -14.41 -5.20 13.27
CA GLU A 363 -15.00 -5.35 14.61
C GLU A 363 -16.11 -6.43 14.54
N PRO A 364 -16.07 -7.45 15.42
CA PRO A 364 -17.01 -8.55 15.37
C PRO A 364 -18.44 -8.04 15.54
N ASP A 365 -19.18 -8.07 14.44
CA ASP A 365 -20.57 -7.67 14.41
C ASP A 365 -21.46 -8.87 14.78
N PRO A 366 -22.27 -8.79 15.85
CA PRO A 366 -23.12 -9.90 16.26
C PRO A 366 -24.16 -10.30 15.18
N ALA A 367 -24.50 -9.40 14.25
CA ALA A 367 -25.45 -9.64 13.16
C ALA A 367 -24.78 -10.04 11.83
N GLY A 368 -23.45 -10.02 11.75
CA GLY A 368 -22.66 -10.26 10.54
C GLY A 368 -21.59 -11.33 10.73
N LYS A 369 -21.93 -12.42 11.41
CA LYS A 369 -20.96 -13.47 11.75
C LYS A 369 -20.66 -14.32 10.53
N TRP A 370 -19.38 -14.39 10.17
CA TRP A 370 -18.82 -15.36 9.26
C TRP A 370 -17.91 -16.31 10.06
N ASN A 371 -17.65 -17.50 9.53
CA ASN A 371 -16.85 -18.52 10.19
C ASN A 371 -15.45 -18.60 9.54
N ARG A 372 -14.45 -17.96 10.17
CA ARG A 372 -13.05 -17.99 9.72
C ARG A 372 -12.50 -19.41 9.66
N SER A 373 -12.72 -20.20 10.72
CA SER A 373 -12.21 -21.56 10.83
C SER A 373 -12.78 -22.48 9.74
N ALA A 374 -14.07 -22.35 9.41
CA ALA A 374 -14.64 -23.12 8.29
C ALA A 374 -14.04 -22.72 6.93
N ALA A 375 -13.80 -21.41 6.71
CA ALA A 375 -13.17 -20.93 5.49
C ALA A 375 -11.73 -21.45 5.36
N SER A 376 -10.95 -21.40 6.45
CA SER A 376 -9.58 -21.90 6.45
C SER A 376 -9.52 -23.42 6.32
N GLU A 377 -10.31 -24.19 7.06
CA GLU A 377 -10.40 -25.65 6.92
C GLU A 377 -10.75 -26.06 5.47
N TRP A 378 -11.67 -25.34 4.84
CA TRP A 378 -12.01 -25.58 3.45
C TRP A 378 -10.83 -25.32 2.51
N MET A 379 -10.10 -24.20 2.66
CA MET A 379 -8.91 -23.94 1.85
C MET A 379 -7.78 -24.95 2.11
N LEU A 380 -7.56 -25.33 3.36
CA LEU A 380 -6.57 -26.33 3.76
C LEU A 380 -6.89 -27.70 3.16
N SER A 381 -8.17 -28.07 3.07
CA SER A 381 -8.61 -29.31 2.42
C SER A 381 -8.28 -29.36 0.92
N LYS A 382 -7.97 -28.22 0.31
CA LYS A 382 -7.60 -28.06 -1.11
C LYS A 382 -6.10 -27.86 -1.34
N GLN A 383 -5.29 -27.82 -0.28
CA GLN A 383 -3.85 -27.76 -0.44
C GLN A 383 -3.33 -29.10 -1.02
N ARG A 384 -2.51 -29.02 -2.06
CA ARG A 384 -1.89 -30.20 -2.66
C ARG A 384 -0.79 -30.76 -1.75
N LEU A 385 -0.37 -31.99 -2.02
CA LEU A 385 0.72 -32.65 -1.29
C LEU A 385 2.06 -31.91 -1.38
N ASP A 386 2.30 -31.21 -2.49
CA ASP A 386 3.48 -30.38 -2.71
C ASP A 386 3.38 -29.00 -2.05
N GLY A 387 2.25 -28.65 -1.43
CA GLY A 387 2.08 -27.39 -0.69
C GLY A 387 1.41 -26.26 -1.48
N GLY A 388 1.31 -26.37 -2.81
CA GLY A 388 0.66 -25.36 -3.66
C GLY A 388 -0.87 -25.50 -3.72
N TRP A 389 -1.52 -24.43 -4.18
CA TRP A 389 -2.94 -24.43 -4.57
C TRP A 389 -3.11 -24.14 -6.06
N THR A 390 -4.08 -24.82 -6.66
CA THR A 390 -4.47 -24.64 -8.07
C THR A 390 -5.98 -24.75 -8.19
N GLU A 391 -6.60 -23.99 -9.09
CA GLU A 391 -8.02 -24.17 -9.45
C GLU A 391 -8.13 -25.07 -10.70
N GLU A 392 -9.03 -26.05 -10.63
CA GLU A 392 -9.31 -27.00 -11.71
C GLU A 392 -10.48 -26.53 -12.61
N PRO A 393 -10.55 -26.97 -13.88
CA PRO A 393 -9.68 -27.97 -14.51
C PRO A 393 -8.37 -27.38 -15.07
N LEU A 394 -7.27 -28.02 -14.72
CA LEU A 394 -5.97 -27.84 -15.37
C LEU A 394 -6.05 -28.54 -16.75
N GLN A 395 -5.83 -27.80 -17.84
CA GLN A 395 -5.73 -28.42 -19.17
C GLN A 395 -4.34 -29.05 -19.35
N ASP A 396 -4.28 -30.22 -20.00
CA ASP A 396 -3.01 -30.91 -20.28
C ASP A 396 -2.00 -29.99 -21.00
N GLY A 397 -0.78 -29.91 -20.48
CA GLY A 397 0.31 -29.08 -21.03
C GLY A 397 0.51 -27.72 -20.37
N GLN A 398 -0.13 -27.49 -19.22
CA GLN A 398 -0.09 -26.25 -18.46
C GLN A 398 1.25 -26.03 -17.69
N ASP A 399 1.72 -24.78 -17.70
CA ASP A 399 3.05 -24.29 -17.27
C ASP A 399 3.36 -24.47 -15.76
N ALA A 400 4.65 -24.45 -15.40
CA ALA A 400 5.18 -24.60 -14.04
C ALA A 400 4.73 -23.49 -13.07
N THR A 401 4.24 -22.36 -13.59
CA THR A 401 3.79 -21.17 -12.85
C THR A 401 2.33 -21.23 -12.39
N ILE A 402 1.58 -22.25 -12.80
CA ILE A 402 0.15 -22.32 -12.53
C ILE A 402 -0.08 -22.58 -11.04
N GLY A 403 -0.76 -21.60 -10.42
CA GLY A 403 -1.03 -21.59 -9.00
C GLY A 403 -0.08 -20.74 -8.17
N VAL A 404 0.96 -20.11 -8.76
CA VAL A 404 1.89 -19.26 -7.99
C VAL A 404 1.16 -18.08 -7.35
N GLY A 405 0.51 -17.23 -8.15
CA GLY A 405 -0.29 -16.12 -7.61
C GLY A 405 -1.43 -16.59 -6.69
N LEU A 406 -2.04 -17.76 -6.93
CA LEU A 406 -3.10 -18.29 -6.06
C LEU A 406 -2.54 -18.74 -4.70
N THR A 407 -1.42 -19.44 -4.72
CA THR A 407 -0.73 -19.90 -3.53
C THR A 407 -0.28 -18.71 -2.69
N ALA A 408 0.24 -17.64 -3.33
CA ALA A 408 0.58 -16.40 -2.64
C ALA A 408 -0.64 -15.74 -1.97
N ASP A 409 -1.78 -15.62 -2.67
CA ASP A 409 -2.99 -15.01 -2.10
C ASP A 409 -3.56 -15.79 -0.91
N ILE A 410 -3.59 -17.12 -1.00
CA ILE A 410 -4.06 -17.98 0.10
C ILE A 410 -3.08 -17.91 1.26
N THR A 411 -1.78 -17.92 0.98
CA THR A 411 -0.73 -17.76 2.00
C THR A 411 -0.89 -16.44 2.75
N LEU A 412 -1.17 -15.35 2.03
CA LEU A 412 -1.46 -14.04 2.61
C LEU A 412 -2.76 -14.04 3.44
N ALA A 413 -3.80 -14.75 2.98
CA ALA A 413 -5.09 -14.82 3.69
C ALA A 413 -5.06 -15.67 4.97
N LEU A 414 -4.22 -16.71 5.00
CA LEU A 414 -4.02 -17.54 6.19
C LEU A 414 -3.03 -16.92 7.19
N GLY A 415 -2.16 -16.03 6.72
CA GLY A 415 -1.11 -15.41 7.52
C GLY A 415 -1.62 -14.45 8.60
N TRP A 416 -0.68 -13.93 9.38
CA TRP A 416 -0.93 -12.97 10.46
C TRP A 416 -1.48 -11.63 9.96
N LYS A 417 -1.05 -11.22 8.76
CA LYS A 417 -1.36 -9.92 8.17
C LYS A 417 -1.83 -10.12 6.73
N GLY A 418 -2.93 -9.47 6.36
CA GLY A 418 -3.42 -9.40 4.98
C GLY A 418 -3.10 -8.05 4.32
N LEU A 419 -3.66 -7.81 3.13
CA LEU A 419 -3.51 -6.55 2.38
C LEU A 419 -3.88 -5.29 3.19
N GLY A 420 -4.86 -5.41 4.10
CA GLY A 420 -5.30 -4.29 4.95
C GLY A 420 -4.27 -3.85 6.00
N ALA A 421 -3.25 -4.67 6.28
CA ALA A 421 -2.22 -4.37 7.27
C ALA A 421 -1.04 -3.56 6.71
N VAL A 422 -0.88 -3.46 5.39
CA VAL A 422 0.28 -2.82 4.73
C VAL A 422 0.48 -1.38 5.22
N ARG A 423 -0.60 -0.59 5.35
CA ARG A 423 -0.55 0.78 5.86
C ARG A 423 -0.07 0.88 7.31
N ALA A 424 -0.35 -0.15 8.12
CA ALA A 424 -0.11 -0.15 9.55
C ALA A 424 1.24 -0.81 9.93
N LEU A 425 2.06 -1.20 8.95
CA LEU A 425 3.40 -1.70 9.20
C LEU A 425 4.26 -0.59 9.80
N GLN A 426 4.86 -0.87 10.96
CA GLN A 426 5.79 0.02 11.64
C GLN A 426 7.19 -0.14 11.02
N CYS A 427 7.44 0.61 9.95
CA CYS A 427 8.71 0.56 9.22
C CYS A 427 9.85 1.36 9.90
N ASP A 428 9.55 2.03 11.01
CA ASP A 428 10.47 2.95 11.71
C ASP A 428 11.73 2.26 12.27
N HIS A 429 11.69 0.94 12.48
CA HIS A 429 12.83 0.17 13.01
C HIS A 429 13.86 -0.26 11.95
N VAL A 430 13.47 -0.42 10.68
CA VAL A 430 14.40 -0.86 9.60
C VAL A 430 15.29 0.28 9.10
N ILE A 431 14.86 1.53 9.25
CA ILE A 431 15.67 2.70 8.89
C ILE A 431 16.81 2.95 9.91
N ARG A 432 16.67 2.47 11.16
CA ARG A 432 17.67 2.72 12.22
C ARG A 432 18.93 1.87 12.12
N ASP A 433 18.86 0.63 11.68
CA ASP A 433 20.05 -0.25 11.61
C ASP A 433 20.88 -0.05 10.34
N ASN A 434 20.32 0.59 9.30
CA ASN A 434 21.05 1.02 8.10
C ASN A 434 21.57 2.47 8.17
N SER A 435 21.48 3.14 9.32
CA SER A 435 21.85 4.56 9.49
C SER A 435 23.35 4.89 9.38
N ASN A 436 24.18 3.93 8.97
CA ASN A 436 25.54 4.20 8.48
C ASN A 436 25.64 4.41 6.96
N ASP A 437 24.58 4.17 6.19
CA ASP A 437 24.54 4.50 4.77
C ASP A 437 23.21 5.19 4.43
N ASN A 438 23.28 6.47 4.06
CA ASN A 438 22.20 7.24 3.45
C ASN A 438 21.95 6.71 2.01
N TYR A 439 21.59 5.44 1.92
CA TYR A 439 21.23 4.77 0.69
C TYR A 439 19.71 4.77 0.60
N TYR A 440 19.16 5.74 -0.13
CA TYR A 440 17.85 5.56 -0.72
C TYR A 440 17.96 4.35 -1.64
N GLU A 441 17.45 3.20 -1.18
CA GLU A 441 17.49 1.93 -1.92
C GLU A 441 16.81 2.04 -3.29
N ASN A 442 16.00 3.08 -3.49
CA ASN A 442 15.29 3.44 -4.71
C ASN A 442 15.99 4.56 -5.50
N GLY A 443 17.21 4.31 -5.97
CA GLY A 443 17.68 4.93 -7.22
C GLY A 443 18.59 6.15 -7.17
N ASP A 444 19.11 6.55 -6.02
CA ASP A 444 20.14 7.61 -5.97
C ASP A 444 21.59 7.07 -6.08
N GLN A 445 21.77 5.86 -6.63
CA GLN A 445 23.05 5.50 -7.21
C GLN A 445 23.21 6.20 -8.56
N LYS A 446 23.82 7.39 -8.54
CA LYS A 446 24.64 7.83 -9.69
C LYS A 446 25.54 6.65 -10.05
N LEU A 447 25.29 6.12 -11.26
CA LEU A 447 26.09 5.15 -12.02
C LEU A 447 27.41 4.80 -11.33
N ALA A 448 27.54 3.56 -10.87
CA ALA A 448 28.77 3.03 -10.31
C ALA A 448 29.96 3.36 -11.23
N ALA A 449 30.89 4.16 -10.72
CA ALA A 449 32.20 4.31 -11.33
C ALA A 449 32.87 2.92 -11.39
N PRO A 450 33.60 2.61 -12.47
CA PRO A 450 34.12 1.27 -12.69
C PRO A 450 35.05 0.85 -11.55
N VAL A 451 34.83 -0.38 -11.07
CA VAL A 451 35.61 -1.05 -10.03
C VAL A 451 37.10 -1.00 -10.37
N GLY A 452 37.85 -0.28 -9.55
CA GLY A 452 39.30 -0.19 -9.62
C GLY A 452 39.86 0.14 -8.24
N LEU A 453 40.28 -0.91 -7.52
CA LEU A 453 41.35 -0.93 -6.50
C LEU A 453 41.67 0.41 -5.80
N THR A 454 41.26 0.56 -4.53
CA THR A 454 42.15 0.88 -3.40
C THR A 454 41.38 0.77 -2.07
N SER A 455 42.00 0.06 -1.11
CA SER A 455 42.09 0.29 0.35
C SER A 455 41.16 1.32 0.99
N SER A 456 40.64 1.20 2.21
CA SER A 456 41.00 0.35 3.36
C SER A 456 39.97 0.66 4.45
N VAL A 457 39.79 -0.28 5.37
CA VAL A 457 39.23 -0.07 6.70
C VAL A 457 39.79 1.23 7.31
N GLU A 458 38.95 2.23 7.55
CA GLU A 458 39.24 3.31 8.48
C GLU A 458 38.09 3.41 9.49
N GLU A 459 38.52 3.40 10.74
CA GLU A 459 37.74 3.34 11.96
C GLU A 459 36.78 4.52 12.12
N ALA A 460 35.76 4.27 12.92
CA ALA A 460 34.83 5.23 13.45
C ALA A 460 35.55 6.36 14.22
N GLU A 461 35.92 7.44 13.52
CA GLU A 461 36.05 8.75 14.16
C GLU A 461 34.66 9.40 14.26
N PRO A 462 34.33 10.09 15.38
CA PRO A 462 33.12 10.87 15.48
C PRO A 462 33.19 12.05 14.50
N LYS A 463 32.65 11.86 13.30
CA LYS A 463 32.55 12.93 12.30
C LYS A 463 31.71 14.06 12.88
N ASN A 464 32.28 15.25 13.03
CA ASN A 464 31.51 16.45 13.29
C ASN A 464 30.78 16.85 12.00
N VAL A 465 29.58 17.42 12.15
CA VAL A 465 28.76 17.93 11.06
C VAL A 465 28.78 19.46 11.09
N SER A 466 28.92 20.08 9.93
CA SER A 466 28.92 21.53 9.72
C SER A 466 27.63 21.94 9.04
N TYR A 467 26.89 22.90 9.59
CA TYR A 467 25.59 23.33 9.08
C TYR A 467 25.38 24.81 9.35
N THR A 468 24.35 25.40 8.77
CA THR A 468 24.04 26.82 9.03
C THR A 468 22.70 26.98 9.70
N TYR A 469 22.62 27.87 10.69
CA TYR A 469 21.39 28.23 11.36
C TYR A 469 21.07 29.71 11.10
N THR A 470 19.94 29.96 10.44
CA THR A 470 19.46 31.29 10.06
C THR A 470 18.15 31.64 10.77
N LEU A 471 17.98 32.90 11.15
CA LEU A 471 16.75 33.49 11.66
C LEU A 471 16.27 34.58 10.69
N TRP A 472 15.02 34.49 10.27
CA TRP A 472 14.33 35.56 9.57
C TRP A 472 13.23 36.13 10.45
N VAL A 473 13.33 37.43 10.74
CA VAL A 473 12.38 38.14 11.58
C VAL A 473 11.40 38.92 10.70
N ASP A 474 10.11 38.66 10.91
CA ASP A 474 8.97 39.23 10.18
C ASP A 474 8.73 38.62 8.78
N THR A 475 7.51 38.75 8.28
CA THR A 475 7.05 38.16 7.01
C THR A 475 7.80 38.74 5.81
N ASN A 476 8.21 40.01 5.90
CA ASN A 476 9.02 40.68 4.87
C ASN A 476 10.53 40.54 5.11
N VAL A 477 10.95 39.70 6.06
CA VAL A 477 12.36 39.50 6.47
C VAL A 477 13.05 40.83 6.73
N THR A 478 12.57 41.54 7.75
CA THR A 478 13.14 42.85 8.12
C THR A 478 14.55 42.72 8.71
N GLN A 479 14.83 41.57 9.32
CA GLN A 479 16.13 41.25 9.90
C GLN A 479 16.47 39.80 9.59
N GLU A 480 17.75 39.57 9.30
CA GLU A 480 18.33 38.26 9.01
C GLU A 480 19.59 38.07 9.86
N TYR A 481 19.68 36.93 10.54
CA TYR A 481 20.85 36.51 11.30
C TYR A 481 21.24 35.11 10.87
N SER A 482 22.51 34.85 10.57
CA SER A 482 22.99 33.54 10.15
C SER A 482 24.29 33.18 10.88
N LEU A 483 24.38 31.94 11.34
CA LEU A 483 25.57 31.35 11.95
C LEU A 483 25.94 30.06 11.25
N ASP A 484 27.23 29.88 11.00
CA ASP A 484 27.80 28.59 10.61
C ASP A 484 28.21 27.85 11.90
N LEU A 485 27.68 26.65 12.12
CA LEU A 485 27.85 25.86 13.33
C LEU A 485 28.52 24.52 13.01
N THR A 486 29.24 23.99 13.99
CA THR A 486 29.82 22.64 13.92
C THR A 486 29.52 21.91 15.22
N SER A 487 28.93 20.71 15.09
CA SER A 487 28.52 19.89 16.23
C SER A 487 28.85 18.42 15.97
N PRO A 488 28.94 17.57 17.00
CA PRO A 488 29.04 16.12 16.81
C PRO A 488 27.87 15.55 15.99
N LYS A 489 28.10 14.50 15.19
CA LYS A 489 27.01 13.77 14.53
C LYS A 489 25.97 13.30 15.56
N ASN A 490 24.69 13.32 15.18
CA ASN A 490 23.52 13.03 16.03
C ASN A 490 23.19 14.10 17.09
N THR A 491 23.67 15.33 16.92
CA THR A 491 23.21 16.48 17.72
C THR A 491 21.78 16.86 17.28
N THR A 492 20.87 17.07 18.24
CA THR A 492 19.50 17.53 17.92
C THR A 492 19.49 19.02 17.62
N PHE A 493 18.49 19.50 16.88
CA PHE A 493 18.38 20.91 16.56
C PHE A 493 18.18 21.76 17.82
N PHE A 494 17.51 21.24 18.84
CA PHE A 494 17.39 21.90 20.14
C PHE A 494 18.76 22.11 20.82
N GLN A 495 19.67 21.14 20.72
CA GLN A 495 21.05 21.28 21.20
C GLN A 495 21.84 22.27 20.34
N ALA A 496 21.66 22.25 19.02
CA ALA A 496 22.23 23.24 18.10
C ALA A 496 21.78 24.67 18.44
N MET A 497 20.51 24.86 18.80
CA MET A 497 19.99 26.16 19.25
C MET A 497 20.62 26.60 20.57
N LYS A 498 20.86 25.67 21.52
CA LYS A 498 21.60 25.96 22.76
C LYS A 498 23.04 26.37 22.47
N GLN A 499 23.70 25.72 21.52
CA GLN A 499 25.03 26.11 21.07
C GLN A 499 25.01 27.49 20.39
N ALA A 500 24.02 27.76 19.55
CA ALA A 500 23.89 29.03 18.83
C ALA A 500 23.74 30.21 19.78
N LYS A 501 22.92 30.10 20.83
CA LYS A 501 22.76 31.18 21.82
C LYS A 501 24.00 31.42 22.68
N GLU A 502 24.83 30.40 22.89
CA GLU A 502 26.12 30.55 23.59
C GLU A 502 27.12 31.32 22.74
N ILE A 503 27.02 31.22 21.41
CA ILE A 503 27.89 31.88 20.44
C ILE A 503 27.43 33.32 20.14
N ASP A 504 26.13 33.51 19.89
CA ASP A 504 25.56 34.83 19.62
C ASP A 504 24.23 34.98 20.40
N PRO A 505 24.13 35.98 21.31
CA PRO A 505 22.92 36.21 22.10
C PRO A 505 21.67 36.52 21.26
N LYS A 506 21.82 36.87 19.98
CA LYS A 506 20.67 37.05 19.07
C LYS A 506 19.87 35.76 18.83
N PHE A 507 20.49 34.61 19.07
CA PHE A 507 19.85 33.30 18.98
C PHE A 507 19.24 32.84 20.31
N GLU A 508 19.13 33.72 21.31
CA GLU A 508 18.38 33.43 22.52
C GLU A 508 16.93 33.05 22.19
N PHE A 509 16.44 32.03 22.87
CA PHE A 509 15.12 31.48 22.63
C PHE A 509 14.46 30.99 23.92
N GLU A 510 13.13 30.98 23.93
CA GLU A 510 12.33 30.39 24.99
C GLU A 510 11.52 29.22 24.43
N ALA A 511 11.50 28.12 25.17
CA ALA A 511 10.73 26.93 24.84
C ALA A 511 9.92 26.44 26.05
N ARG A 512 8.79 25.77 25.77
CA ARG A 512 7.97 25.08 26.77
C ARG A 512 8.12 23.56 26.60
N GLU A 513 8.20 22.84 27.70
CA GLU A 513 8.09 21.38 27.70
C GLU A 513 6.64 20.97 27.40
N TRP A 514 6.47 20.13 26.39
CA TRP A 514 5.23 19.46 26.01
C TRP A 514 5.46 17.94 26.05
N PRO A 515 4.39 17.11 26.11
CA PRO A 515 4.52 15.65 26.14
C PRO A 515 5.33 15.05 24.97
N ASN A 516 5.40 15.76 23.84
CA ASN A 516 6.07 15.32 22.62
C ASN A 516 7.40 16.07 22.37
N GLY A 517 7.96 16.77 23.38
CA GLY A 517 9.20 17.53 23.27
C GLY A 517 9.06 19.03 23.58
N HIS A 518 10.08 19.82 23.21
CA HIS A 518 10.15 21.26 23.43
C HIS A 518 9.46 22.03 22.31
N TYR A 519 8.53 22.89 22.68
CA TYR A 519 7.88 23.83 21.78
C TYR A 519 8.54 25.22 21.91
N VAL A 520 9.27 25.64 20.88
CA VAL A 520 9.90 26.96 20.83
C VAL A 520 8.86 28.01 20.46
N HIS A 521 8.73 29.05 21.28
CA HIS A 521 7.69 30.08 21.09
C HIS A 521 8.22 31.52 21.11
N THR A 522 9.49 31.71 21.45
CA THR A 522 10.16 33.02 21.42
C THR A 522 11.55 32.82 20.85
N LEU A 523 11.91 33.56 19.80
CA LEU A 523 13.27 33.65 19.26
C LEU A 523 13.55 35.12 18.94
N ALA A 524 14.80 35.57 19.06
CA ALA A 524 15.20 36.95 18.75
C ALA A 524 14.26 38.01 19.38
N GLU A 525 13.87 37.80 20.64
CA GLU A 525 12.94 38.64 21.42
C GLU A 525 11.49 38.71 20.89
N MET A 526 11.17 38.02 19.79
CA MET A 526 9.85 37.99 19.19
C MET A 526 9.10 36.74 19.62
N LYS A 527 7.96 36.96 20.29
CA LYS A 527 7.08 35.89 20.75
C LYS A 527 5.99 35.61 19.73
N GLU A 528 5.61 34.34 19.61
CA GLU A 528 4.44 33.96 18.81
C GLU A 528 3.16 34.62 19.28
N GLU A 529 2.31 35.00 18.33
CA GLU A 529 1.04 35.64 18.58
C GLU A 529 -0.09 34.87 17.86
N PRO A 530 -0.64 33.82 18.49
CA PRO A 530 -1.70 33.01 17.87
C PRO A 530 -2.94 33.80 17.45
N LYS A 531 -3.23 34.92 18.11
CA LYS A 531 -4.38 35.79 17.77
C LYS A 531 -4.18 36.59 16.49
N SER A 532 -2.94 36.93 16.15
CA SER A 532 -2.59 37.68 14.94
C SER A 532 -2.04 36.78 13.83
N TYR A 533 -2.00 35.46 14.08
CA TYR A 533 -1.49 34.41 13.19
C TYR A 533 0.01 34.49 12.91
N HIS A 534 0.81 35.04 13.83
CA HIS A 534 2.28 35.05 13.70
C HIS A 534 2.91 33.88 14.46
N TYR A 535 3.68 33.08 13.74
CA TYR A 535 4.32 31.86 14.25
C TYR A 535 5.78 31.78 13.82
N TRP A 536 6.57 31.04 14.59
CA TRP A 536 7.92 30.63 14.23
C TRP A 536 7.87 29.28 13.53
N LEU A 537 8.30 29.26 12.26
CA LEU A 537 8.33 28.02 11.48
C LEU A 537 9.77 27.63 11.21
N LEU A 538 10.10 26.37 11.50
CA LEU A 538 11.40 25.78 11.24
C LEU A 538 11.39 25.15 9.85
N TYR A 539 12.37 25.49 9.03
CA TYR A 539 12.61 24.95 7.71
C TYR A 539 13.95 24.22 7.69
N ARG A 540 14.00 23.18 6.86
CA ARG A 540 15.22 22.51 6.45
C ARG A 540 15.39 22.75 4.95
N LEU A 541 16.50 23.35 4.56
CA LEU A 541 16.73 23.85 3.20
C LEU A 541 17.99 23.23 2.60
N PRO A 542 17.95 22.84 1.31
CA PRO A 542 19.11 22.29 0.60
C PRO A 542 20.17 23.35 0.26
N GLU A 543 19.79 24.63 0.25
CA GLU A 543 20.65 25.77 -0.03
C GLU A 543 20.42 26.88 1.01
N LYS A 544 21.39 27.78 1.16
CA LYS A 544 21.25 28.93 2.08
C LYS A 544 19.98 29.72 1.74
N PRO A 545 19.20 30.14 2.74
CA PRO A 545 17.94 30.83 2.51
C PRO A 545 18.16 32.16 1.77
N ASP A 546 17.40 32.40 0.69
CA ASP A 546 17.43 33.64 -0.09
C ASP A 546 16.12 34.43 0.10
N THR A 547 16.24 35.65 0.62
CA THR A 547 15.09 36.54 0.86
C THR A 547 14.31 36.91 -0.41
N LYS A 548 14.93 36.82 -1.59
CA LYS A 548 14.25 37.06 -2.88
C LYS A 548 13.41 35.88 -3.35
N ASN A 549 13.71 34.67 -2.85
CA ASN A 549 13.01 33.44 -3.18
C ASN A 549 12.69 32.66 -1.90
N PRO A 550 11.73 33.16 -1.08
CA PRO A 550 11.44 32.58 0.21
C PRO A 550 10.93 31.13 0.08
N PRO A 551 11.32 30.23 0.99
CA PRO A 551 10.94 28.82 0.91
C PRO A 551 9.44 28.64 1.09
N GLY A 552 8.87 27.73 0.29
CA GLY A 552 7.48 27.33 0.41
C GLY A 552 7.21 26.42 1.61
N ASN A 553 5.93 26.28 1.99
CA ASN A 553 5.53 25.49 3.17
C ASN A 553 5.89 24.00 3.08
N GLN A 554 6.23 23.48 1.90
CA GLN A 554 6.68 22.10 1.69
C GLN A 554 8.08 21.82 2.28
N LEU A 555 8.87 22.85 2.59
CA LEU A 555 10.21 22.73 3.18
C LEU A 555 10.22 22.95 4.71
N ILE A 556 9.04 23.05 5.32
CA ILE A 556 8.91 23.08 6.78
C ILE A 556 9.40 21.74 7.31
N ALA A 557 10.25 21.78 8.35
CA ALA A 557 10.77 20.59 8.98
C ALA A 557 9.61 19.72 9.50
N PRO A 558 9.56 18.41 9.14
CA PRO A 558 8.46 17.53 9.54
C PRO A 558 8.49 17.15 11.03
N LEU A 559 9.64 17.35 11.68
CA LEU A 559 9.90 16.98 13.07
C LEU A 559 10.12 18.23 13.95
N GLY A 560 9.83 18.09 15.24
CA GLY A 560 10.13 19.11 16.24
C GLY A 560 11.63 19.24 16.52
N VAL A 561 12.02 20.28 17.27
CA VAL A 561 13.45 20.61 17.52
C VAL A 561 14.23 19.52 18.26
N ASP A 562 13.58 18.67 19.06
CA ASP A 562 14.25 17.56 19.76
C ASP A 562 14.49 16.32 18.90
N GLU A 563 13.68 16.12 17.86
CA GLU A 563 13.75 14.95 16.99
C GLU A 563 14.50 15.25 15.68
N LEU A 564 14.54 16.52 15.26
CA LEU A 564 15.31 16.96 14.12
C LEU A 564 16.81 16.92 14.43
N LEU A 565 17.57 16.08 13.70
CA LEU A 565 19.03 16.03 13.81
C LEU A 565 19.70 17.01 12.84
N VAL A 566 20.83 17.60 13.26
CA VAL A 566 21.65 18.43 12.37
C VAL A 566 22.51 17.56 11.46
N GLU A 567 22.56 17.90 10.18
CA GLU A 567 23.29 17.15 9.15
C GLU A 567 24.32 18.04 8.44
N ASP A 568 25.37 17.42 7.89
CA ASP A 568 26.48 18.13 7.26
C ASP A 568 26.05 18.79 5.94
N GLY A 569 26.37 20.07 5.78
CA GLY A 569 26.03 20.88 4.62
C GLY A 569 24.60 21.44 4.60
N GLU A 570 23.75 21.09 5.56
CA GLU A 570 22.34 21.54 5.58
C GLU A 570 22.17 22.97 6.11
N HIS A 571 21.06 23.58 5.70
CA HIS A 571 20.70 24.94 6.08
C HIS A 571 19.36 24.98 6.81
N TYR A 572 19.38 25.35 8.09
CA TYR A 572 18.19 25.46 8.92
C TYR A 572 17.75 26.92 9.04
N LEU A 573 16.47 27.17 8.84
CA LEU A 573 15.88 28.51 8.93
C LEU A 573 14.72 28.50 9.91
N TYR A 574 14.77 29.35 10.94
CA TYR A 574 13.58 29.74 11.70
C TYR A 574 13.03 31.05 11.13
N TRP A 575 11.79 31.04 10.66
CA TRP A 575 11.16 32.22 10.07
C TRP A 575 9.91 32.61 10.82
N TYR A 576 9.90 33.83 11.35
CA TYR A 576 8.73 34.45 11.96
C TYR A 576 7.85 35.05 10.88
N LYS A 577 6.72 34.41 10.58
CA LYS A 577 5.81 34.89 9.53
C LYS A 577 4.35 34.76 9.93
N LYS A 578 3.52 35.55 9.25
CA LYS A 578 2.07 35.42 9.32
C LYS A 578 1.59 34.25 8.46
N LEU A 579 0.78 33.37 9.04
CA LEU A 579 0.08 32.28 8.33
C LEU A 579 -1.24 32.72 7.69
#